data_AF-A0A9D8PYG9-F1
#
_entry.id   AF-A0A9D8PYG9-F1
#
_cell.length_a   1.000
_cell.length_b   1.000
_cell.length_c   1.000
_cell.angle_alpha   90.00
_cell.angle_beta   90.00
_cell.angle_gamma   90.00
#
_symmetry.space_group_name_H-M   'P 1'
#
loop_
_entity.id
_entity.type
_entity.pdbx_description
1 polymer ?
#
loop_
_entity_poly.entity_id
_entity_poly.type
_entity_poly.pdbx_seq_one_letter_code
_entity_poly.pdbx_strand_id
1 'polypeptide(L)'
;MAAGMTGMFGQETIEFLRDLRDNNDSAWFEAQRKRYDTHVKAASRDFVEALRGLLADRYGVEIGTKLFRINRDLRFSADKTPYNTHIQMSFFDPAAEAGWMVGLEPDRLVLGYGTFAFEPDRLTSGANASRGRQGGTCSRYSAG
;
A
#
# COMPACT_ATOMS: atom_id res chain seq x y z
N MET A 1 7.54 21.21 -6.24
CA MET A 1 6.51 21.86 -5.41
C MET A 1 5.59 20.79 -4.86
N ALA A 2 5.73 20.39 -3.59
CA ALA A 2 5.00 19.26 -2.97
C ALA A 2 3.66 19.66 -2.31
N ALA A 3 3.11 20.82 -2.68
CA ALA A 3 1.96 21.43 -2.02
C ALA A 3 0.60 20.79 -2.38
N GLY A 4 0.57 19.82 -3.31
CA GLY A 4 -0.68 19.21 -3.82
C GLY A 4 -1.13 17.92 -3.14
N MET A 5 -0.28 17.27 -2.32
CA MET A 5 -0.61 15.96 -1.71
C MET A 5 -1.13 16.06 -0.27
N THR A 6 -0.98 17.22 0.37
CA THR A 6 -1.44 17.46 1.74
C THR A 6 -2.97 17.58 1.74
N GLY A 7 -3.65 16.58 2.31
CA GLY A 7 -5.12 16.59 2.48
C GLY A 7 -5.90 15.62 1.58
N MET A 8 -5.24 14.80 0.76
CA MET A 8 -5.92 13.79 -0.06
C MET A 8 -6.65 12.73 0.78
N PHE A 9 -6.05 12.32 1.90
CA PHE A 9 -6.69 11.45 2.88
C PHE A 9 -7.16 12.31 4.05
N GLY A 10 -8.46 12.61 4.06
CA GLY A 10 -9.11 13.40 5.09
C GLY A 10 -9.54 12.57 6.30
N GLN A 11 -10.13 13.25 7.29
CA GLN A 11 -10.68 12.62 8.48
C GLN A 11 -11.69 11.51 8.12
N GLU A 12 -12.53 11.72 7.11
CA GLU A 12 -13.49 10.73 6.60
C GLU A 12 -12.85 9.42 6.14
N THR A 13 -11.66 9.47 5.53
CA THR A 13 -10.92 8.27 5.12
C THR A 13 -10.53 7.46 6.36
N ILE A 14 -9.98 8.14 7.37
CA ILE A 14 -9.48 7.52 8.59
C ILE A 14 -10.65 6.96 9.41
N GLU A 15 -11.73 7.71 9.55
CA GLU A 15 -12.95 7.26 10.23
C GLU A 15 -13.56 6.05 9.53
N PHE A 16 -13.66 6.05 8.19
CA PHE A 16 -14.13 4.88 7.46
C PHE A 16 -13.27 3.64 7.73
N LEU A 17 -11.94 3.77 7.72
CA LEU A 17 -11.05 2.63 7.98
C LEU A 17 -11.14 2.14 9.44
N ARG A 18 -11.43 3.03 10.40
CA ARG A 18 -11.73 2.65 11.80
C ARG A 18 -13.06 1.91 11.89
N ASP A 19 -14.11 2.47 11.31
CA ASP A 19 -15.43 1.85 11.32
C ASP A 19 -15.42 0.48 10.64
N LEU A 20 -14.69 0.34 9.52
CA LEU A 20 -14.54 -0.92 8.80
C LEU A 20 -13.81 -1.98 9.63
N ARG A 21 -12.82 -1.57 10.44
CA ARG A 21 -12.14 -2.50 11.35
C ARG A 21 -13.10 -3.05 12.40
N ASP A 22 -14.00 -2.22 12.90
CA ASP A 22 -14.93 -2.60 13.95
C ASP A 22 -16.18 -3.33 13.37
N ASN A 23 -16.51 -3.10 12.10
CA ASN A 23 -17.69 -3.64 11.40
C ASN A 23 -17.30 -4.36 10.09
N ASN A 24 -16.37 -5.30 10.15
CA ASN A 24 -15.81 -5.97 8.97
C ASN A 24 -16.73 -7.10 8.46
N ASP A 25 -17.90 -6.71 7.93
CA ASP A 25 -18.85 -7.61 7.27
C ASP A 25 -19.40 -7.00 5.97
N SER A 26 -19.88 -7.86 5.09
CA SER A 26 -20.32 -7.46 3.74
C SER A 26 -21.56 -6.56 3.75
N ALA A 27 -22.50 -6.77 4.68
CA ALA A 27 -23.74 -5.99 4.72
C ALA A 27 -23.45 -4.55 5.14
N TRP A 28 -22.61 -4.37 6.16
CA TRP A 28 -22.13 -3.06 6.58
C TRP A 28 -21.36 -2.36 5.46
N PHE A 29 -20.44 -3.07 4.79
CA PHE A 29 -19.63 -2.46 3.73
C PHE A 29 -20.46 -2.03 2.52
N GLU A 30 -21.51 -2.78 2.15
CA GLU A 30 -22.45 -2.34 1.10
C GLU A 30 -23.25 -1.11 1.52
N ALA A 31 -23.71 -1.05 2.78
CA ALA A 31 -24.38 0.15 3.29
C ALA A 31 -23.46 1.39 3.28
N GLN A 32 -22.15 1.20 3.46
CA GLN A 32 -21.15 2.27 3.46
C GLN A 32 -20.41 2.43 2.12
N ARG A 33 -20.86 1.76 1.05
CA ARG A 33 -20.23 1.76 -0.29
C ARG A 33 -19.91 3.17 -0.79
N LYS A 34 -20.86 4.09 -0.62
CA LYS A 34 -20.72 5.48 -1.07
C LYS A 34 -19.60 6.23 -0.33
N ARG A 35 -19.47 6.04 0.99
CA ARG A 35 -18.37 6.62 1.79
C ARG A 35 -17.03 6.07 1.33
N TYR A 36 -16.95 4.76 1.12
CA TYR A 36 -15.74 4.12 0.58
C TYR A 36 -15.35 4.69 -0.79
N ASP A 37 -16.27 4.72 -1.74
CA ASP A 37 -15.96 5.17 -3.10
C ASP A 37 -15.55 6.66 -3.13
N THR A 38 -16.18 7.50 -2.29
CA THR A 38 -15.94 8.95 -2.24
C THR A 38 -14.66 9.30 -1.47
N HIS A 39 -14.47 8.74 -0.28
CA HIS A 39 -13.43 9.22 0.64
C HIS A 39 -12.19 8.33 0.68
N VAL A 40 -12.29 7.09 0.20
CA VAL A 40 -11.17 6.14 0.24
C VAL A 40 -10.66 5.88 -1.17
N LYS A 41 -11.55 5.43 -2.06
CA LYS A 41 -11.16 5.00 -3.41
C LYS A 41 -10.76 6.17 -4.31
N ALA A 42 -11.54 7.26 -4.29
CA ALA A 42 -11.18 8.47 -5.06
C ALA A 42 -9.87 9.08 -4.55
N ALA A 43 -9.76 9.32 -3.24
CA ALA A 43 -8.54 9.80 -2.60
C ALA A 43 -7.29 8.94 -2.92
N SER A 44 -7.44 7.60 -2.89
CA SER A 44 -6.34 6.69 -3.23
C SER A 44 -5.91 6.83 -4.68
N ARG A 45 -6.85 7.00 -5.61
CA ARG A 45 -6.54 7.19 -7.04
C ARG A 45 -5.80 8.51 -7.27
N ASP A 46 -6.29 9.59 -6.67
CA ASP A 46 -5.66 10.91 -6.79
C ASP A 46 -4.23 10.89 -6.21
N PHE A 47 -4.04 10.21 -5.07
CA PHE A 47 -2.72 10.01 -4.49
C PHE A 47 -1.80 9.19 -5.39
N VAL A 48 -2.29 8.09 -5.98
CA VAL A 48 -1.50 7.28 -6.91
C VAL A 48 -1.06 8.10 -8.11
N GLU A 49 -1.95 8.85 -8.76
CA GLU A 49 -1.58 9.64 -9.94
C GLU A 49 -0.60 10.77 -9.58
N ALA A 50 -0.82 11.46 -8.47
CA ALA A 50 0.08 12.52 -8.02
C ALA A 50 1.49 11.97 -7.71
N LEU A 51 1.58 10.86 -6.96
CA LEU A 51 2.87 10.28 -6.62
C LEU A 51 3.56 9.65 -7.84
N ARG A 52 2.80 9.06 -8.77
CA ARG A 52 3.30 8.57 -10.05
C ARG A 52 4.00 9.67 -10.83
N GLY A 53 3.35 10.83 -11.00
CA GLY A 53 3.92 11.97 -11.70
C GLY A 53 5.20 12.49 -11.04
N LEU A 54 5.19 12.64 -9.70
CA LEU A 54 6.37 13.09 -8.96
C LEU A 54 7.55 12.13 -9.08
N LEU A 55 7.31 10.82 -9.03
CA LEU A 55 8.36 9.82 -9.20
C LEU A 55 8.88 9.82 -10.64
N ALA A 56 7.99 9.91 -11.64
CA ALA A 56 8.37 9.97 -13.05
C ALA A 56 9.26 11.19 -13.34
N ASP A 57 8.85 12.37 -12.87
CA ASP A 57 9.63 13.61 -13.03
C ASP A 57 10.98 13.54 -12.31
N ARG A 58 11.01 12.95 -11.11
CA ARG A 58 12.24 12.86 -10.29
C ARG A 58 13.28 11.91 -10.90
N TYR A 59 12.84 10.80 -11.45
CA TYR A 59 13.74 9.75 -11.94
C TYR A 59 13.88 9.72 -13.47
N GLY A 60 13.07 10.48 -14.20
CA GLY A 60 13.09 10.53 -15.66
C GLY A 60 12.67 9.22 -16.33
N VAL A 61 11.83 8.42 -15.65
CA VAL A 61 11.35 7.12 -16.11
C VAL A 61 9.84 7.02 -16.02
N GLU A 62 9.24 6.10 -16.79
CA GLU A 62 7.83 5.78 -16.59
C GLU A 62 7.65 4.98 -15.29
N ILE A 63 6.64 5.33 -14.51
CA ILE A 63 6.31 4.64 -13.25
C ILE A 63 5.03 3.84 -13.44
N GLY A 64 5.14 2.52 -13.26
CA GLY A 64 4.02 1.60 -13.13
C GLY A 64 3.41 1.71 -11.74
N THR A 65 2.08 1.56 -11.65
CA THR A 65 1.33 1.70 -10.40
C THR A 65 0.33 0.58 -10.21
N LYS A 66 0.09 0.20 -8.95
CA LYS A 66 -0.97 -0.74 -8.59
C LYS A 66 -1.64 -0.32 -7.30
N LEU A 67 -2.95 -0.08 -7.37
CA LEU A 67 -3.82 0.07 -6.22
C LEU A 67 -4.42 -1.31 -5.89
N PHE A 68 -4.20 -1.79 -4.69
CA PHE A 68 -4.72 -3.09 -4.27
C PHE A 68 -6.21 -3.01 -3.96
N ARG A 69 -6.92 -4.11 -4.23
CA ARG A 69 -8.34 -4.21 -3.88
C ARG A 69 -8.52 -4.29 -2.36
N ILE A 70 -9.64 -3.76 -1.89
CA ILE A 70 -10.01 -3.86 -0.48
C ILE A 70 -10.45 -5.27 -0.08
N ASN A 71 -10.96 -6.09 -1.01
CA ASN A 71 -11.34 -7.47 -0.70
C ASN A 71 -10.12 -8.34 -0.37
N ARG A 72 -10.21 -9.04 0.76
CA ARG A 72 -9.19 -9.97 1.24
C ARG A 72 -9.32 -11.33 0.56
N ASP A 73 -8.20 -11.99 0.29
CA ASP A 73 -8.19 -13.39 -0.12
C ASP A 73 -8.29 -14.29 1.11
N LEU A 74 -9.41 -15.01 1.23
CA LEU A 74 -9.75 -15.78 2.43
C LEU A 74 -9.45 -17.28 2.30
N ARG A 75 -8.95 -17.75 1.16
CA ARG A 75 -8.80 -19.18 0.87
C ARG A 75 -7.94 -19.91 1.91
N PHE A 76 -6.93 -19.22 2.45
CA PHE A 76 -5.96 -19.78 3.40
C PHE A 76 -5.95 -19.09 4.77
N SER A 77 -6.82 -18.10 5.00
CA SER A 77 -6.85 -17.36 6.25
C SER A 77 -7.74 -18.05 7.29
N ALA A 78 -7.27 -18.19 8.53
CA ALA A 78 -8.09 -18.62 9.66
C ALA A 78 -9.15 -17.55 10.02
N ASP A 79 -8.75 -16.29 9.95
CA ASP A 79 -9.66 -15.15 10.06
C ASP A 79 -10.40 -14.93 8.72
N LYS A 80 -11.74 -14.91 8.77
CA LYS A 80 -12.61 -14.83 7.59
C LYS A 80 -13.19 -13.43 7.35
N THR A 81 -12.62 -12.39 7.94
CA THR A 81 -13.02 -11.00 7.67
C THR A 81 -12.82 -10.64 6.18
N PRO A 82 -13.89 -10.23 5.45
CA PRO A 82 -13.89 -10.08 4.00
C PRO A 82 -13.04 -8.93 3.45
N TYR A 83 -12.70 -7.92 4.26
CA TYR A 83 -12.05 -6.70 3.79
C TYR A 83 -10.74 -6.40 4.52
N ASN A 84 -9.80 -5.81 3.80
CA ASN A 84 -8.61 -5.20 4.35
C ASN A 84 -8.98 -3.87 5.02
N THR A 85 -8.55 -3.69 6.27
CA THR A 85 -8.74 -2.46 7.05
C THR A 85 -7.65 -1.40 6.76
N HIS A 86 -6.98 -1.56 5.62
CA HIS A 86 -5.87 -0.73 5.18
C HIS A 86 -5.89 -0.62 3.66
N ILE A 87 -5.32 0.47 3.16
CA ILE A 87 -5.12 0.71 1.74
C ILE A 87 -3.67 0.35 1.42
N GLN A 88 -3.45 -0.41 0.36
CA GLN A 88 -2.11 -0.69 -0.13
C GLN A 88 -1.96 -0.25 -1.57
N MET A 89 -0.81 0.36 -1.87
CA MET A 89 -0.44 0.89 -3.17
C MET A 89 1.02 0.51 -3.44
N SER A 90 1.36 0.23 -4.70
CA SER A 90 2.75 0.01 -5.11
C SER A 90 3.09 0.80 -6.37
N PHE A 91 4.33 1.24 -6.45
CA PHE A 91 4.92 2.01 -7.54
C PHE A 91 6.21 1.32 -7.95
N PHE A 92 6.48 1.17 -9.23
CA PHE A 92 7.69 0.48 -9.69
C PHE A 92 8.11 1.03 -11.05
N ASP A 93 9.41 1.04 -11.30
CA ASP A 93 9.94 1.23 -12.65
C ASP A 93 9.82 -0.11 -13.39
N PRO A 94 9.11 -0.20 -14.54
CA PRO A 94 8.98 -1.44 -15.31
C PRO A 94 10.32 -2.02 -15.79
N ALA A 95 11.36 -1.20 -15.90
CA ALA A 95 12.71 -1.62 -16.26
C ALA A 95 13.57 -2.02 -15.05
N ALA A 96 13.09 -1.80 -13.82
CA ALA A 96 13.80 -2.14 -12.60
C ALA A 96 13.16 -3.32 -11.86
N GLU A 97 13.97 -4.06 -11.11
CA GLU A 97 13.48 -5.17 -10.27
C GLU A 97 12.86 -4.70 -8.95
N ALA A 98 13.02 -3.41 -8.61
CA ALA A 98 12.64 -2.82 -7.34
C ALA A 98 11.48 -1.84 -7.47
N GLY A 99 10.66 -1.77 -6.42
CA GLY A 99 9.53 -0.86 -6.32
C GLY A 99 9.30 -0.34 -4.91
N TRP A 100 8.50 0.72 -4.84
CA TRP A 100 8.01 1.33 -3.61
C TRP A 100 6.63 0.80 -3.26
N MET A 101 6.34 0.72 -1.96
CA MET A 101 5.03 0.37 -1.43
C MET A 101 4.59 1.45 -0.44
N VAL A 102 3.31 1.80 -0.50
CA VAL A 102 2.65 2.70 0.42
C VAL A 102 1.45 1.96 1.01
N GLY A 103 1.40 1.88 2.33
CA GLY A 103 0.27 1.35 3.09
C GLY A 103 -0.33 2.45 3.97
N LEU A 104 -1.64 2.62 3.94
CA LEU A 104 -2.36 3.53 4.83
C LEU A 104 -3.29 2.75 5.74
N GLU A 105 -3.12 2.98 7.04
CA GLU A 105 -3.95 2.46 8.12
C GLU A 105 -4.48 3.62 8.96
N PRO A 106 -5.56 3.40 9.75
CA PRO A 106 -6.14 4.44 10.61
C PRO A 106 -5.17 5.19 11.53
N ASP A 107 -4.08 4.53 11.90
CA ASP A 107 -3.13 4.91 12.93
C ASP A 107 -1.68 4.88 12.43
N ARG A 108 -1.44 4.47 11.17
CA ARG A 108 -0.08 4.39 10.63
C ARG A 108 -0.01 4.56 9.12
N LEU A 109 1.10 5.13 8.67
CA LEU A 109 1.53 5.13 7.28
C LEU A 109 2.75 4.21 7.15
N VAL A 110 2.67 3.24 6.26
CA VAL A 110 3.76 2.30 5.99
C VAL A 110 4.38 2.65 4.66
N LEU A 111 5.70 2.85 4.64
CA LEU A 111 6.47 3.03 3.41
C LEU A 111 7.49 1.89 3.31
N GLY A 112 7.50 1.23 2.17
CA GLY A 112 8.41 0.13 1.87
C GLY A 112 9.12 0.32 0.54
N TYR A 113 10.27 -0.33 0.40
CA TYR A 113 11.00 -0.45 -0.86
C TYR A 113 11.62 -1.84 -0.93
N GLY A 114 11.56 -2.49 -2.09
CA GLY A 114 12.12 -3.84 -2.25
C GLY A 114 11.97 -4.38 -3.66
N THR A 115 12.54 -5.55 -3.91
CA THR A 115 12.46 -6.25 -5.19
C THR A 115 11.34 -7.30 -5.20
N PHE A 116 10.63 -7.41 -6.32
CA PHE A 116 9.53 -8.39 -6.46
C PHE A 116 10.02 -9.78 -6.87
N ALA A 117 11.19 -9.88 -7.49
CA ALA A 117 11.82 -11.14 -7.85
C ALA A 117 13.19 -11.26 -7.17
N PHE A 118 13.39 -12.36 -6.44
CA PHE A 118 14.73 -12.89 -6.21
C PHE A 118 14.89 -14.01 -7.24
N GLU A 119 15.94 -13.94 -8.07
CA GLU A 119 16.30 -15.08 -8.92
C GLU A 119 16.49 -16.34 -8.04
N PRO A 120 15.93 -17.50 -8.43
CA PRO A 120 16.05 -18.73 -7.66
C PRO A 120 17.51 -19.11 -7.34
N ASP A 121 18.46 -18.78 -8.22
CA ASP A 121 19.89 -19.07 -8.06
C ASP A 121 20.57 -18.24 -6.95
N ARG A 122 19.88 -17.25 -6.39
CA ARG A 122 20.32 -16.50 -5.20
C ARG A 122 19.81 -17.10 -3.89
N LEU A 123 18.90 -18.07 -3.92
CA LEU A 123 18.42 -18.78 -2.72
C LEU A 123 19.42 -19.85 -2.26
N THR A 124 20.23 -20.42 -3.16
CA THR A 124 21.23 -21.46 -2.83
C THR A 124 22.59 -20.91 -2.38
N SER A 125 22.92 -19.64 -2.70
CA SER A 125 24.10 -18.98 -2.12
C SER A 125 23.79 -18.18 -0.83
N GLY A 126 22.51 -18.04 -0.46
CA GLY A 126 22.06 -17.30 0.72
C GLY A 126 21.87 -18.12 2.00
N ALA A 127 21.95 -19.46 1.93
CA ALA A 127 21.68 -20.33 3.08
C ALA A 127 22.71 -20.24 4.23
N ASN A 128 23.87 -19.60 3.99
CA ASN A 128 24.90 -19.33 5.02
C ASN A 128 25.24 -17.84 5.21
N ALA A 129 24.50 -16.92 4.57
CA ALA A 129 24.73 -15.48 4.69
C ALA A 129 23.71 -14.77 5.61
N SER A 130 22.92 -15.52 6.38
CA SER A 130 21.88 -14.99 7.28
C SER A 130 22.39 -14.21 8.49
N ARG A 131 23.67 -13.81 8.53
CA ARG A 131 24.25 -13.00 9.61
C ARG A 131 24.99 -11.72 9.19
N GLY A 132 24.91 -11.28 7.95
CA GLY A 132 25.58 -10.00 7.63
C GLY A 132 25.39 -9.46 6.23
N ARG A 133 24.25 -8.80 5.99
CA ARG A 133 24.14 -7.49 5.31
C ARG A 133 22.66 -7.24 4.99
N GLN A 134 22.24 -6.01 5.26
CA GLN A 134 20.89 -5.50 5.17
C GLN A 134 20.23 -5.80 3.81
N GLY A 135 19.41 -6.85 3.75
CA GLY A 135 18.31 -6.93 2.80
C GLY A 135 17.24 -5.92 3.25
N GLY A 136 16.73 -5.12 2.31
CA GLY A 136 15.91 -3.94 2.52
C GLY A 136 15.05 -3.98 3.78
N THR A 137 15.46 -3.20 4.79
CA THR A 137 14.63 -2.99 5.97
C THR A 137 13.43 -2.18 5.52
N CYS A 138 12.24 -2.77 5.58
CA CYS A 138 10.99 -2.02 5.64
C CYS A 138 11.11 -1.11 6.86
N SER A 139 11.55 0.13 6.65
CA SER A 139 11.75 1.08 7.73
C SER A 139 10.37 1.54 8.14
N ARG A 140 9.87 0.90 9.20
CA ARG A 140 8.59 1.18 9.83
C ARG A 140 8.68 2.57 10.46
N TYR A 141 8.11 3.56 9.80
CA TYR A 141 7.86 4.86 10.43
C TYR A 141 6.45 4.83 11.00
N SER A 142 6.35 4.86 12.33
CA SER A 142 5.12 5.26 13.01
C SER A 142 5.22 6.77 13.20
N ALA A 143 4.28 7.53 12.65
CA ALA A 143 4.10 8.91 13.06
C ALA A 143 3.41 8.86 14.43
N GLY A 144 4.14 9.29 15.47
CA GLY A 144 3.59 9.49 16.82
C GLY A 144 2.78 10.77 16.93
#